data_AF-A0A3N5P1A9-F1
#
_entry.id   AF-A0A3N5P1A9-F1
#
_cell.length_a   1.000
_cell.length_b   1.000
_cell.length_c   1.000
_cell.angle_alpha   90.00
_cell.angle_beta   90.00
_cell.angle_gamma   90.00
#
_symmetry.space_group_name_H-M   'P 1'
#
loop_
_entity.id
_entity.type
_entity.pdbx_description
1 polymer ?
#
loop_
_entity_poly.entity_id
_entity_poly.type
_entity_poly.pdbx_seq_one_letter_code
_entity_poly.pdbx_strand_id
1 'polypeptide(L)'
;QTAGRASRNADGRVLLYADRITDSMKRAIEETRRRRQIQTEYNQLHNITPVTIKKAVKDALSSIYEQDQQLDRQISETLISYGDLLSMGDLEKKIKALEREMKTDAKKERFERAAELRDRIKELKQT
;
A
#
# COMPACT_ATOMS: atom_id res chain seq x y z
N GLN A 1 -13.63 2.41 -9.74
CA GLN A 1 -13.17 1.16 -10.40
C GLN A 1 -11.64 1.06 -10.38
N THR A 2 -11.09 -0.10 -10.75
CA THR A 2 -9.67 -0.50 -10.58
C THR A 2 -8.66 0.47 -11.18
N ALA A 3 -8.79 0.86 -12.46
CA ALA A 3 -7.83 1.76 -13.13
C ALA A 3 -7.78 3.16 -12.51
N GLY A 4 -8.92 3.68 -12.01
CA GLY A 4 -8.99 4.98 -11.35
C GLY A 4 -8.27 5.05 -10.00
N ARG A 5 -7.81 3.92 -9.44
CA ARG A 5 -6.94 3.93 -8.26
C ARG A 5 -5.55 4.47 -8.60
N ALA A 6 -5.05 4.18 -9.80
CA ALA A 6 -3.73 4.63 -10.25
C ALA A 6 -3.70 6.13 -10.58
N SER A 7 -4.84 6.77 -10.87
CA SER A 7 -4.89 8.18 -11.28
C SER A 7 -4.63 9.20 -10.16
N ARG A 8 -4.30 8.74 -8.95
CA ARG A 8 -3.96 9.59 -7.79
C ARG A 8 -2.46 9.87 -7.67
N ASN A 9 -1.65 9.35 -8.59
CA ASN A 9 -0.21 9.53 -8.66
C ASN A 9 0.16 10.04 -10.06
N ALA A 10 1.11 10.98 -10.14
CA ALA A 10 1.57 11.56 -11.40
C ALA A 10 2.12 10.49 -12.39
N ASP A 11 2.79 9.46 -11.85
CA ASP A 11 3.36 8.34 -12.60
C ASP A 11 2.45 7.10 -12.60
N GLY A 12 1.17 7.26 -12.26
CA GLY A 12 0.21 6.17 -12.20
C GLY A 12 0.11 5.36 -13.50
N ARG A 13 0.30 4.04 -13.39
CA ARG A 13 0.19 3.09 -14.51
C ARG A 13 -0.73 1.92 -14.16
N VAL A 14 -1.32 1.32 -15.18
CA VAL A 14 -2.17 0.14 -15.07
C VAL A 14 -1.68 -0.88 -16.08
N LEU A 15 -1.38 -2.10 -15.61
CA LEU A 15 -1.01 -3.24 -16.43
C LEU A 15 -2.21 -4.19 -16.50
N LEU A 16 -2.62 -4.55 -17.72
CA LEU A 16 -3.70 -5.50 -17.97
C LEU A 16 -3.08 -6.75 -18.61
N TYR A 17 -2.99 -7.84 -17.84
CA TYR A 17 -2.53 -9.13 -18.36
C TYR A 17 -3.69 -9.86 -19.03
N ALA A 18 -3.60 -10.05 -20.35
CA ALA A 18 -4.59 -10.78 -21.13
C ALA A 18 -3.98 -11.22 -22.46
N ASP A 19 -4.39 -12.38 -22.96
CA ASP A 19 -3.95 -12.89 -24.27
C ASP A 19 -4.62 -12.15 -25.44
N ARG A 20 -5.79 -11.56 -25.21
CA ARG A 20 -6.55 -10.79 -26.21
C ARG A 20 -7.23 -9.57 -25.60
N ILE A 21 -7.44 -8.56 -26.44
CA ILE A 21 -8.22 -7.38 -26.07
C ILE A 21 -9.70 -7.71 -26.22
N THR A 22 -10.44 -7.70 -25.11
CA THR A 22 -11.91 -7.82 -25.12
C THR A 22 -12.58 -6.48 -25.40
N ASP A 23 -13.85 -6.47 -25.81
CA ASP A 23 -14.59 -5.22 -26.04
C ASP A 23 -14.70 -4.35 -24.79
N SER A 24 -14.81 -4.95 -23.60
CA SER A 24 -14.79 -4.22 -22.33
C SER A 24 -13.44 -3.58 -22.06
N MET A 25 -12.33 -4.27 -22.36
CA MET A 25 -11.00 -3.69 -22.28
C MET A 25 -10.85 -2.54 -23.28
N LYS A 26 -11.29 -2.74 -24.52
CA LYS A 26 -11.23 -1.73 -25.58
C LYS A 26 -11.94 -0.45 -25.15
N ARG A 27 -13.20 -0.54 -24.71
CA ARG A 27 -13.97 0.61 -24.19
C ARG A 27 -13.26 1.30 -23.02
N ALA A 28 -12.72 0.53 -22.07
CA ALA A 28 -12.02 1.09 -20.92
C ALA A 28 -10.72 1.81 -21.30
N ILE A 29 -9.93 1.23 -22.22
CA ILE A 29 -8.68 1.81 -22.71
C ILE A 29 -8.95 3.07 -23.52
N GLU A 30 -9.94 3.05 -24.42
CA GLU A 30 -10.32 4.20 -25.25
C GLU A 30 -10.82 5.37 -24.38
N GLU A 31 -11.71 5.12 -23.42
CA GLU A 31 -12.19 6.18 -22.53
C GLU A 31 -11.06 6.73 -21.63
N THR A 32 -10.13 5.88 -21.20
CA THR A 32 -8.94 6.31 -20.44
C THR A 32 -8.03 7.20 -21.28
N ARG A 33 -7.78 6.82 -22.55
CA ARG A 33 -6.97 7.61 -23.50
C ARG A 33 -7.64 8.95 -23.81
N ARG A 34 -8.93 8.95 -24.11
CA ARG A 34 -9.72 10.16 -24.38
C ARG A 34 -9.63 11.16 -23.24
N ARG A 35 -9.82 10.71 -21.99
CA ARG A 35 -9.70 11.57 -20.80
C ARG A 35 -8.28 12.11 -20.62
N ARG A 36 -7.26 11.25 -20.76
CA ARG A 36 -5.86 11.65 -20.61
C ARG A 36 -5.44 12.69 -21.65
N GLN A 37 -5.92 12.57 -22.88
CA GLN A 37 -5.66 13.55 -23.93
C GLN A 37 -6.21 14.93 -23.55
N ILE A 38 -7.49 15.02 -23.21
CA ILE A 38 -8.14 16.28 -22.78
C ILE A 38 -7.41 16.90 -21.59
N GLN A 39 -7.02 16.09 -20.60
CA GLN A 39 -6.26 16.55 -19.43
C GLN A 39 -4.88 17.08 -19.81
N THR A 40 -4.19 16.43 -20.76
CA THR A 40 -2.87 16.84 -21.22
C THR A 40 -2.95 18.17 -21.98
N GLU A 41 -3.91 18.30 -22.89
CA GLU A 41 -4.17 19.53 -23.64
C GLU A 41 -4.53 20.69 -22.70
N TYR A 42 -5.42 20.46 -21.73
CA TYR A 42 -5.77 21.44 -20.71
C TYR A 42 -4.53 21.86 -19.90
N ASN A 43 -3.72 20.90 -19.45
CA ASN A 43 -2.52 21.19 -18.68
C ASN A 43 -1.50 22.00 -19.49
N GLN A 44 -1.32 21.69 -20.77
CA GLN A 44 -0.44 22.45 -21.67
C GLN A 44 -0.94 23.88 -21.88
N LEU A 45 -2.24 24.05 -22.17
CA LEU A 45 -2.86 25.37 -22.36
C LEU A 45 -2.69 26.27 -21.12
N HIS A 46 -2.76 25.68 -19.94
CA HIS A 46 -2.72 26.38 -18.65
C HIS A 46 -1.36 26.32 -17.94
N ASN A 47 -0.31 25.78 -18.58
CA ASN A 47 1.02 25.59 -17.96
C ASN A 47 1.00 24.83 -16.63
N ILE A 48 0.12 23.84 -16.48
CA ILE A 48 -0.01 23.01 -15.28
C ILE A 48 0.93 21.82 -15.37
N THR A 49 1.84 21.68 -14.42
CA THR A 49 2.66 20.48 -14.26
C THR A 49 1.95 19.49 -13.32
N PRO A 50 1.65 18.25 -13.74
CA PRO A 50 1.04 17.25 -12.88
C PRO A 50 1.93 16.94 -11.67
N VAL A 51 1.38 17.07 -10.46
CA VAL A 51 2.08 16.73 -9.21
C VAL A 51 1.21 15.81 -8.37
N THR A 52 1.85 14.82 -7.73
CA THR A 52 1.17 13.93 -6.80
C THR A 52 0.79 14.70 -5.54
N ILE A 53 -0.50 14.72 -5.20
CA ILE A 53 -0.98 15.37 -3.98
C ILE A 53 -0.43 14.63 -2.76
N LYS A 54 0.38 15.32 -1.95
CA LYS A 54 0.77 14.86 -0.62
C LYS A 54 -0.36 15.15 0.35
N LYS A 55 -1.27 14.20 0.52
CA LYS A 55 -2.32 14.29 1.53
C LYS A 55 -1.76 13.77 2.85
N ALA A 56 -1.75 14.61 3.89
CA ALA A 56 -1.51 14.14 5.24
C ALA A 56 -2.51 13.01 5.53
N VAL A 57 -2.02 11.86 5.99
CA VAL A 57 -2.89 10.86 6.60
C VAL A 57 -3.64 11.62 7.69
N LYS A 58 -4.98 11.62 7.66
CA LYS A 58 -5.75 12.14 8.80
C LYS A 58 -5.43 11.19 9.95
N ASP A 59 -4.47 11.59 10.75
CA ASP A 59 -3.94 10.79 11.82
C ASP A 59 -4.28 11.47 13.13
N ALA A 60 -4.90 10.71 14.01
CA ALA A 60 -4.90 11.03 15.42
C ALA A 60 -3.53 10.72 16.06
N LEU A 61 -2.52 10.27 15.30
CA LEU A 61 -1.29 9.64 15.80
C LEU A 61 -0.02 9.90 14.95
N SER A 62 0.06 10.97 14.15
CA SER A 62 1.13 11.19 13.14
C SER A 62 2.50 11.66 13.66
N SER A 63 3.00 11.15 14.79
CA SER A 63 4.38 11.44 15.24
C SER A 63 5.36 10.28 15.05
N ILE A 64 4.92 9.12 14.52
CA ILE A 64 5.73 7.88 14.57
C ILE A 64 6.18 7.34 13.19
N TYR A 65 5.54 7.75 12.07
CA TYR A 65 5.61 6.98 10.82
C TYR A 65 6.70 7.39 9.79
N GLU A 66 7.50 8.43 10.03
CA GLU A 66 8.47 8.89 9.00
C GLU A 66 9.71 7.99 8.84
N GLN A 67 9.97 7.05 9.75
CA GLN A 67 11.13 6.14 9.67
C GLN A 67 10.86 4.80 8.93
N ASP A 68 9.59 4.42 8.71
CA ASP A 68 9.25 3.04 8.32
C ASP A 68 9.40 2.76 6.80
N GLN A 69 9.33 3.79 5.95
CA GLN A 69 9.29 3.60 4.49
C GLN A 69 10.62 3.18 3.84
N GLN A 70 11.74 3.22 4.57
CA GLN A 70 13.02 2.78 4.02
C GLN A 70 13.26 1.27 4.16
N LEU A 71 12.54 0.57 5.04
CA LEU A 71 12.83 -0.83 5.36
C LEU A 71 12.15 -1.84 4.41
N ASP A 72 10.98 -1.50 3.85
CA ASP A 72 10.14 -2.43 3.07
C ASP A 72 10.76 -2.89 1.73
N ARG A 73 11.82 -2.24 1.23
CA ARG A 73 12.42 -2.60 -0.07
C ARG A 73 13.37 -3.80 -0.04
N GLN A 74 13.79 -4.28 1.14
CA GLN A 74 14.81 -5.33 1.23
C GLN A 74 14.26 -6.75 1.42
N ILE A 75 12.96 -6.94 1.60
CA ILE A 75 12.39 -8.21 2.09
C ILE A 75 11.94 -9.17 0.97
N SER A 76 11.91 -8.76 -0.31
CA SER A 76 11.23 -9.54 -1.37
C SER A 76 11.98 -10.74 -1.94
N GLU A 77 13.14 -11.15 -1.42
CA GLU A 77 14.02 -12.10 -2.13
C GLU A 77 14.31 -13.46 -1.47
N THR A 78 13.63 -13.85 -0.38
CA THR A 78 13.91 -15.16 0.23
C THR A 78 12.89 -16.22 -0.17
N LEU A 79 13.35 -17.16 -1.00
CA LEU A 79 12.66 -18.37 -1.47
C LEU A 79 12.49 -19.36 -0.30
N ILE A 80 11.26 -19.63 0.14
CA ILE A 80 10.97 -20.41 1.36
C ILE A 80 10.49 -21.84 1.02
N SER A 81 11.03 -22.84 1.73
CA SER A 81 10.76 -24.27 1.59
C SER A 81 9.45 -24.70 2.30
N TYR A 82 8.83 -25.80 1.84
CA TYR A 82 7.53 -26.30 2.32
C TYR A 82 7.42 -26.59 3.84
N GLY A 83 8.54 -26.86 4.52
CA GLY A 83 8.57 -27.04 5.98
C GLY A 83 8.36 -25.74 6.78
N ASP A 84 8.80 -24.60 6.22
CA ASP A 84 8.66 -23.28 6.84
C ASP A 84 7.25 -22.73 6.72
N LEU A 85 6.46 -23.13 5.71
CA LEU A 85 5.09 -22.63 5.53
C LEU A 85 4.14 -23.00 6.70
N LEU A 86 4.33 -24.18 7.31
CA LEU A 86 3.56 -24.60 8.49
C LEU A 86 3.93 -23.76 9.72
N SER A 87 5.23 -23.45 9.88
CA SER A 87 5.73 -22.57 10.95
C SER A 87 5.27 -21.12 10.76
N MET A 88 5.27 -20.64 9.51
CA MET A 88 4.79 -19.30 9.15
C MET A 88 3.28 -19.13 9.38
N GLY A 89 2.47 -20.16 9.13
CA GLY A 89 1.03 -20.10 9.38
C GLY A 89 0.68 -19.88 10.85
N ASP A 90 1.44 -20.47 11.77
CA ASP A 90 1.26 -20.27 13.21
C ASP A 90 1.91 -18.97 13.71
N LEU A 91 3.02 -18.55 13.09
CA LEU A 91 3.63 -17.24 13.32
C LEU A 91 2.69 -16.10 12.91
N GLU A 92 2.04 -16.19 11.74
CA GLU A 92 1.06 -15.21 11.28
C GLU A 92 -0.15 -15.10 12.21
N LYS A 93 -0.66 -16.22 12.72
CA LYS A 93 -1.76 -16.23 13.70
C LYS A 93 -1.33 -15.53 14.99
N LYS A 94 -0.11 -15.79 15.45
CA LYS A 94 0.46 -15.16 16.65
C LYS A 94 0.64 -13.65 16.46
N ILE A 95 1.18 -13.22 15.31
CA ILE A 95 1.30 -11.81 14.95
C ILE A 95 -0.08 -11.14 14.91
N LYS A 96 -1.08 -11.75 14.28
CA LYS A 96 -2.45 -11.21 14.24
C LYS A 96 -3.08 -11.09 15.62
N ALA A 97 -2.80 -12.03 16.53
CA ALA A 97 -3.27 -11.96 17.91
C ALA A 97 -2.63 -10.78 18.67
N LEU A 98 -1.30 -10.63 18.56
CA LEU A 98 -0.56 -9.52 19.16
C LEU A 98 -0.98 -8.16 18.57
N GLU A 99 -1.23 -8.07 17.26
CA GLU A 99 -1.72 -6.84 16.61
C GLU A 99 -3.11 -6.43 17.12
N ARG A 100 -3.98 -7.40 17.45
CA ARG A 100 -5.29 -7.14 18.06
C ARG A 100 -5.15 -6.65 19.49
N GLU A 101 -4.24 -7.24 20.26
CA GLU A 101 -3.96 -6.82 21.65
C GLU A 101 -3.38 -5.41 21.68
N MET A 102 -2.37 -5.14 20.83
CA MET A 102 -1.76 -3.81 20.68
C MET A 102 -2.80 -2.73 20.36
N LYS A 103 -3.71 -3.00 19.41
CA LYS A 103 -4.80 -2.07 19.06
C LYS A 103 -5.80 -1.90 20.20
N THR A 104 -6.00 -2.91 21.02
CA THR A 104 -6.90 -2.85 22.19
C THR A 104 -6.28 -2.01 23.30
N ASP A 105 -4.98 -2.16 23.55
CA ASP A 105 -4.24 -1.37 24.54
C ASP A 105 -4.10 0.10 24.11
N ALA A 106 -3.86 0.36 22.82
CA ALA A 106 -3.88 1.71 22.27
C ALA A 106 -5.26 2.39 22.44
N LYS A 107 -6.35 1.65 22.26
CA LYS A 107 -7.72 2.15 22.51
C LYS A 107 -8.02 2.41 23.99
N LYS A 108 -7.32 1.74 24.90
CA LYS A 108 -7.43 1.90 26.35
C LYS A 108 -6.39 2.87 26.92
N GLU A 109 -5.71 3.64 26.06
CA GLU A 109 -4.68 4.63 26.42
C GLU A 109 -3.46 4.02 27.14
N ARG A 110 -3.22 2.71 26.97
CA ARG A 110 -2.05 1.99 27.51
C ARG A 110 -0.90 1.97 26.51
N PHE A 111 -0.33 3.14 26.25
CA PHE A 111 0.63 3.33 25.16
C PHE A 111 1.96 2.59 25.36
N GLU A 112 2.44 2.46 26.60
CA GLU A 112 3.67 1.72 26.91
C GLU A 112 3.57 0.24 26.50
N ARG A 113 2.48 -0.41 26.93
CA ARG A 113 2.19 -1.81 26.57
C ARG A 113 1.96 -1.98 25.06
N ALA A 114 1.29 -1.02 24.42
CA ALA A 114 1.13 -1.05 22.97
C ALA A 114 2.48 -0.91 22.23
N ALA A 115 3.42 -0.13 22.76
CA ALA A 115 4.76 0.00 22.19
C ALA A 115 5.57 -1.30 22.35
N GLU A 116 5.53 -1.93 23.52
CA GLU A 116 6.17 -3.24 23.76
C GLU A 116 5.64 -4.31 22.78
N LEU A 117 4.32 -4.37 22.60
CA LEU A 117 3.69 -5.30 21.67
C LEU A 117 4.09 -5.02 20.21
N ARG A 118 4.20 -3.75 19.81
CA ARG A 118 4.68 -3.35 18.48
C ARG A 118 6.11 -3.84 18.24
N ASP A 119 7.00 -3.61 19.20
CA ASP A 119 8.41 -3.98 19.08
C ASP A 119 8.54 -5.50 19.03
N ARG A 120 7.74 -6.23 19.81
CA ARG A 120 7.67 -7.70 19.74
C ARG A 120 7.15 -8.22 18.40
N ILE A 121 6.15 -7.56 17.81
CA ILE A 121 5.66 -7.90 16.46
C ILE A 121 6.76 -7.68 15.42
N LYS A 122 7.57 -6.62 15.58
CA LYS A 122 8.68 -6.31 14.67
C LYS A 122 9.77 -7.38 14.72
N GLU A 123 10.16 -7.82 15.92
CA GLU A 123 11.10 -8.94 16.10
C GLU A 123 10.59 -10.22 15.43
N LEU A 124 9.30 -10.55 15.62
CA LEU A 124 8.69 -11.75 15.04
C LEU A 124 8.56 -11.69 13.51
N LYS A 125 8.52 -10.50 12.89
CA LYS A 125 8.49 -10.31 11.43
C LYS A 125 9.88 -10.33 10.81
N GLN A 126 10.94 -10.15 11.60
CA GLN A 126 12.33 -10.20 11.16
C GLN A 126 12.92 -11.63 11.19
N THR A 127 12.29 -12.55 11.93
CA THR A 127 12.67 -13.97 12.00
C THR A 127 12.00 -14.74 10.88
#